data_AF-A0A7S2V1T2-F1
#
_entry.id   AF-A0A7S2V1T2-F1
#
_cell.length_a   1.000
_cell.length_b   1.000
_cell.length_c   1.000
_cell.angle_alpha   90.00
_cell.angle_beta   90.00
_cell.angle_gamma   90.00
#
_symmetry.space_group_name_H-M   'P 1'
#
loop_
_entity.id
_entity.type
_entity.pdbx_description
1 polymer ?
#
loop_
_entity_poly.entity_id
_entity_poly.type
_entity_poly.pdbx_seq_one_letter_code
_entity_poly.pdbx_strand_id
1 'polypeptide(L)'
;STSWGSLTMVGEESEYVRSLSEAVRAYVPTVRQLLSPIFFRTFCDKFATSFLLSYLGHIQRQKRINEMGTQQLLLDAYNVKTLLLTLPTTGIEDTGDDDEPAPTVP
;
A
#
# COMPACT_ATOMS: atom_id res chain seq x y z
N SER A 1 16.61 -10.92 -4.97
CA SER A 1 16.20 -9.80 -5.84
C SER A 1 15.55 -10.35 -7.09
N THR A 2 14.45 -9.74 -7.56
CA THR A 2 13.77 -10.13 -8.80
C THR A 2 14.65 -9.86 -10.02
N SER A 3 14.80 -10.84 -10.91
CA SER A 3 15.55 -10.68 -12.17
C SER A 3 14.65 -10.14 -13.28
N TRP A 4 14.50 -8.82 -13.32
CA TRP A 4 13.63 -8.11 -14.27
C TRP A 4 14.00 -8.33 -15.75
N GLY A 5 15.26 -8.64 -16.04
CA GLY A 5 15.74 -8.88 -17.40
C GLY A 5 15.46 -10.29 -17.92
N SER A 6 15.08 -11.23 -17.05
CA SER A 6 14.80 -12.63 -17.40
C SER A 6 13.36 -13.04 -17.13
N LEU A 7 12.47 -12.08 -16.85
CA LEU A 7 11.06 -12.37 -16.60
C LEU A 7 10.42 -12.85 -17.91
N THR A 8 9.73 -14.00 -17.88
CA THR A 8 9.11 -14.59 -19.08
C THR A 8 7.60 -14.42 -19.15
N MET A 9 6.97 -14.05 -18.03
CA MET A 9 5.52 -13.87 -17.90
C MET A 9 5.22 -12.84 -16.81
N VAL A 10 4.18 -12.05 -17.00
CA VAL A 10 3.59 -11.21 -15.95
C VAL A 10 2.74 -12.09 -15.04
N GLY A 11 2.99 -12.01 -13.74
CA GLY A 11 2.26 -12.77 -12.73
C GLY A 11 1.50 -11.83 -11.79
N GLU A 12 1.35 -12.28 -10.56
CA GLU A 12 0.86 -11.45 -9.46
C GLU A 12 1.92 -10.43 -9.02
N GLU A 13 1.59 -9.59 -8.05
CA GLU A 13 2.53 -8.67 -7.42
C GLU A 13 3.82 -9.36 -6.96
N SER A 14 4.94 -8.64 -7.07
CA SER A 14 6.20 -9.17 -6.59
C SER A 14 6.20 -9.38 -5.07
N GLU A 15 7.05 -10.29 -4.61
CA GLU A 15 7.25 -10.56 -3.17
C GLU A 15 7.60 -9.31 -2.37
N TYR A 16 8.30 -8.35 -2.97
CA TYR A 16 8.61 -7.07 -2.35
C TYR A 16 7.34 -6.25 -2.09
N VAL A 17 6.46 -6.12 -3.09
CA VAL A 17 5.20 -5.38 -2.97
C VAL A 17 4.22 -6.08 -2.04
N ARG A 18 4.19 -7.41 -2.06
CA ARG A 18 3.40 -8.22 -1.12
C ARG A 18 3.82 -7.98 0.33
N SER A 19 5.12 -8.15 0.62
CA SER A 19 5.69 -7.93 1.96
C SER A 19 5.47 -6.49 2.45
N LEU A 20 5.59 -5.51 1.55
CA LEU A 20 5.27 -4.11 1.85
C LEU A 20 3.81 -3.94 2.26
N SER A 21 2.89 -4.53 1.50
CA SER A 21 1.45 -4.45 1.75
C SER A 21 1.08 -5.08 3.09
N GLU A 22 1.66 -6.24 3.40
CA GLU A 22 1.49 -6.91 4.70
C GLU A 22 2.02 -6.05 5.85
N ALA A 23 3.22 -5.48 5.72
CA ALA A 23 3.80 -4.60 6.73
C ALA A 23 2.93 -3.36 6.96
N VAL A 24 2.45 -2.71 5.89
CA VAL A 24 1.56 -1.55 6.01
C VAL A 24 0.27 -1.93 6.75
N ARG A 25 -0.37 -3.04 6.39
CA ARG A 25 -1.60 -3.51 7.06
C ARG A 25 -1.36 -3.84 8.53
N ALA A 26 -0.20 -4.39 8.88
CA ALA A 26 0.14 -4.75 10.25
C ALA A 26 0.43 -3.52 11.13
N TYR A 27 1.20 -2.55 10.64
CA TYR A 27 1.75 -1.48 11.50
C TYR A 27 0.97 -0.17 11.46
N VAL A 28 0.35 0.19 10.33
CA VAL A 28 -0.32 1.49 10.18
C VAL A 28 -1.49 1.67 11.17
N PRO A 29 -2.33 0.66 11.45
CA PRO A 29 -3.38 0.79 12.47
C PRO A 29 -2.81 1.09 13.86
N THR A 30 -1.70 0.45 14.24
CA THR A 30 -1.03 0.73 15.52
C THR A 30 -0.49 2.16 15.57
N VAL A 31 0.16 2.64 14.50
CA VAL A 31 0.65 4.03 14.43
C VAL A 31 -0.50 5.04 14.53
N ARG A 32 -1.65 4.75 13.92
CA ARG A 32 -2.87 5.58 14.05
C ARG A 32 -3.30 5.74 15.50
N GLN A 33 -3.31 4.66 16.27
CA GLN A 33 -3.75 4.69 17.68
C GLN A 33 -2.79 5.49 18.58
N LEU A 34 -1.52 5.65 18.18
CA LEU A 34 -0.50 6.36 18.95
C LEU A 34 -0.44 7.87 18.67
N LEU A 35 -1.11 8.35 17.62
CA LEU A 35 -1.03 9.73 17.16
C LEU A 35 -2.41 10.39 17.13
N SER A 36 -2.46 11.70 17.36
CA SER A 36 -3.69 12.45 17.08
C SER A 36 -3.99 12.42 15.57
N PRO A 37 -5.26 12.59 15.15
CA PRO A 37 -5.64 12.52 13.74
C PRO A 37 -4.80 13.45 12.82
N ILE A 38 -4.46 14.64 13.31
CA ILE A 38 -3.66 15.63 12.55
C ILE A 38 -2.21 15.13 12.38
N PHE A 39 -1.61 14.59 13.44
CA PHE A 39 -0.25 14.05 13.37
C PHE A 39 -0.20 12.76 12.56
N PHE A 40 -1.22 11.91 12.64
CA PHE A 40 -1.33 10.70 11.82
C PHE A 40 -1.43 11.02 10.32
N ARG A 41 -2.23 12.03 9.95
CA ARG A 41 -2.28 12.50 8.55
C ARG A 41 -0.91 12.97 8.07
N THR A 42 -0.23 13.77 8.88
CA THR A 42 1.12 14.26 8.58
C THR A 42 2.12 13.11 8.45
N PHE A 43 2.01 12.09 9.30
CA PHE A 43 2.80 10.87 9.20
C PHE A 43 2.56 10.15 7.86
N CYS A 44 1.30 9.94 7.46
CA CYS A 44 0.96 9.29 6.20
C CYS A 44 1.55 10.04 5.00
N ASP A 45 1.40 11.36 4.95
CA ASP A 45 1.92 12.20 3.87
C ASP A 45 3.45 12.13 3.78
N LYS A 46 4.14 12.21 4.93
CA LYS A 46 5.61 12.11 5.00
C LYS A 46 6.12 10.72 4.64
N PHE A 47 5.46 9.68 5.13
CA PHE A 47 5.81 8.29 4.82
C PHE A 47 5.65 8.03 3.33
N ALA A 48 4.50 8.37 2.74
CA ALA A 48 4.24 8.17 1.31
C ALA A 48 5.26 8.90 0.44
N THR A 49 5.58 10.15 0.78
CA THR A 49 6.59 10.95 0.04
C THR A 49 7.97 10.30 0.13
N SER A 50 8.44 9.96 1.33
CA SER A 50 9.76 9.38 1.52
C SER A 50 9.88 7.99 0.87
N PHE A 51 8.84 7.17 1.02
CA PHE A 51 8.80 5.84 0.43
C PHE A 51 8.82 5.90 -1.10
N LEU A 52 7.99 6.76 -1.70
CA LEU A 52 7.92 6.89 -3.17
C LEU A 52 9.27 7.27 -3.77
N LEU A 53 9.98 8.22 -3.15
CA LEU A 53 11.33 8.63 -3.59
C LEU A 53 12.32 7.47 -3.49
N SER A 54 12.28 6.71 -2.39
CA SER A 54 13.12 5.51 -2.24
C SER A 54 12.80 4.45 -3.29
N TYR A 55 11.52 4.14 -3.49
CA TYR A 55 11.05 3.16 -4.46
C TYR A 55 11.49 3.50 -5.90
N LEU A 56 11.29 4.76 -6.32
CA LEU A 56 11.75 5.24 -7.62
C LEU A 56 13.28 5.14 -7.76
N GLY A 57 14.03 5.49 -6.71
CA GLY A 57 15.47 5.33 -6.69
C GLY A 57 15.92 3.87 -6.88
N HIS A 58 15.18 2.91 -6.31
CA HIS A 58 15.46 1.48 -6.51
C HIS A 58 15.15 1.00 -7.92
N ILE A 59 14.09 1.52 -8.54
CA ILE A 59 13.72 1.23 -9.94
C ILE A 59 14.77 1.79 -10.90
N GLN A 60 15.15 3.05 -10.73
CA GLN A 60 16.11 3.74 -11.62
C GLN A 60 17.49 3.07 -11.64
N ARG A 61 17.84 2.30 -10.60
CA ARG A 61 19.09 1.54 -10.53
C ARG A 61 19.07 0.22 -11.30
N GLN A 62 17.92 -0.23 -11.79
CA GLN A 62 17.82 -1.45 -12.58
C GLN A 62 18.41 -1.22 -13.97
N LYS A 63 19.46 -1.99 -14.32
CA LYS A 63 20.23 -1.78 -15.57
C LYS A 63 19.63 -2.45 -16.80
N ARG A 64 18.87 -3.54 -16.61
CA ARG A 64 18.28 -4.33 -17.69
C ARG A 64 16.90 -4.80 -17.25
N ILE A 65 15.89 -4.39 -17.99
CA ILE A 65 14.50 -4.77 -17.81
C ILE A 65 14.01 -5.18 -19.20
N ASN A 66 13.41 -6.37 -19.32
CA ASN A 66 12.80 -6.79 -20.57
C ASN A 66 11.33 -6.32 -20.63
N GLU A 67 10.62 -6.61 -21.72
CA GLU A 67 9.23 -6.17 -21.89
C GLU A 67 8.31 -6.69 -20.78
N MET A 68 8.37 -8.00 -20.48
CA MET A 68 7.56 -8.61 -19.42
C MET A 68 7.90 -8.05 -18.03
N GLY A 69 9.18 -7.83 -17.75
CA GLY A 69 9.66 -7.19 -16.53
C GLY A 69 9.16 -5.76 -16.40
N THR A 70 9.02 -5.04 -17.51
CA THR A 70 8.47 -3.68 -17.53
C THR A 70 6.98 -3.69 -17.19
N GLN A 71 6.23 -4.62 -17.78
CA GLN A 71 4.81 -4.80 -17.49
C GLN A 71 4.57 -5.19 -16.02
N GLN A 72 5.37 -6.12 -15.49
CA GLN A 72 5.32 -6.48 -14.07
C GLN A 72 5.67 -5.31 -13.16
N LEU A 73 6.68 -4.51 -13.52
CA LEU A 73 7.06 -3.34 -12.74
C LEU A 73 5.97 -2.26 -12.74
N LEU A 74 5.24 -2.11 -13.85
CA LEU A 74 4.10 -1.21 -13.95
C LEU A 74 2.95 -1.66 -13.03
N LEU A 75 2.65 -2.97 -13.00
CA LEU A 75 1.69 -3.56 -12.05
C LEU A 75 2.09 -3.28 -10.60
N ASP A 76 3.35 -3.59 -10.26
CA ASP A 76 3.90 -3.35 -8.93
C ASP A 76 3.83 -1.86 -8.53
N ALA A 77 4.17 -0.95 -9.46
CA ALA A 77 4.09 0.49 -9.22
C ALA A 77 2.64 0.96 -9.00
N TYR A 78 1.67 0.39 -9.72
CA TYR A 78 0.26 0.65 -9.48
C TYR A 78 -0.18 0.17 -8.10
N ASN A 79 0.19 -1.04 -7.70
CA ASN A 79 -0.16 -1.59 -6.38
C ASN A 79 0.44 -0.75 -5.25
N VAL A 80 1.71 -0.36 -5.36
CA VAL A 80 2.36 0.55 -4.41
C VAL A 80 1.63 1.89 -4.33
N LYS A 81 1.29 2.51 -5.47
CA LYS A 81 0.54 3.77 -5.50
C LYS A 81 -0.79 3.63 -4.75
N THR A 82 -1.55 2.58 -5.05
CA THR A 82 -2.85 2.34 -4.42
C THR A 82 -2.69 2.12 -2.92
N LEU A 83 -1.72 1.30 -2.49
CA LEU A 83 -1.41 1.09 -1.08
C LEU A 83 -1.13 2.41 -0.34
N LEU A 84 -0.26 3.27 -0.91
CA LEU A 84 0.09 4.56 -0.32
C LEU A 84 -1.14 5.48 -0.18
N LEU A 85 -2.04 5.48 -1.15
CA LEU A 85 -3.28 6.26 -1.09
C LEU A 85 -4.25 5.75 -0.01
N THR A 86 -4.21 4.46 0.33
CA THR A 86 -5.04 3.86 1.38
C THR A 86 -4.48 4.01 2.80
N LEU A 87 -3.24 4.50 2.98
CA LEU A 87 -2.62 4.66 4.31
C LEU A 87 -3.51 5.40 5.32
N PRO A 88 -4.13 6.56 4.99
CA PRO A 88 -4.91 7.33 5.96
C PRO A 88 -6.23 6.68 6.37
N THR A 89 -6.67 5.63 5.67
CA THR A 89 -7.92 4.89 5.93
C THR A 89 -7.69 3.43 6.31
N THR A 90 -6.44 2.96 6.27
CA THR A 90 -6.08 1.60 6.68
C THR A 90 -6.46 1.38 8.14
N GLY A 91 -7.15 0.26 8.43
CA GLY A 91 -7.60 -0.14 9.76
C GLY A 91 -8.78 0.66 10.31
N ILE A 92 -9.47 1.45 9.49
CA ILE A 92 -10.81 1.95 9.85
C ILE A 92 -11.77 0.81 9.55
N GLU A 93 -12.25 0.14 10.60
CA GLU A 93 -13.40 -0.74 10.48
C GLU A 93 -14.62 0.13 10.19
N ASP A 94 -15.37 -0.20 9.14
CA ASP A 94 -16.66 0.43 8.86
C ASP A 94 -17.64 -0.09 9.92
N THR A 95 -17.61 0.49 11.12
CA THR A 95 -18.72 0.36 12.06
C THR A 95 -19.88 1.15 11.48
N GLY A 96 -20.56 0.56 10.50
CA GLY A 96 -21.89 0.98 10.09
C GLY A 96 -22.83 0.80 11.27
N ASP A 97 -23.26 1.91 11.86
CA ASP A 97 -24.38 2.02 12.78
C ASP A 97 -25.68 1.60 12.06
N ASP A 98 -25.89 0.29 11.87
CA ASP A 98 -27.14 -0.31 11.36
C ASP A 98 -27.68 -1.37 12.34
N ASP A 99 -27.69 -1.05 13.64
CA ASP A 99 -28.46 -1.80 14.64
C ASP A 99 -29.31 -0.82 15.47
N GLU A 100 -30.19 -0.06 14.78
CA GLU A 100 -31.34 0.54 15.43
C GLU A 100 -32.46 -0.50 15.49
N PRO A 101 -32.77 -1.10 16.66
CA PRO A 101 -33.88 -2.04 16.74
C PRO A 101 -35.19 -1.29 16.50
N ALA A 102 -35.95 -1.76 15.50
CA ALA A 102 -37.23 -1.17 15.11
C ALA A 102 -38.15 -0.94 16.32
N PRO A 103 -38.85 0.21 16.41
CA PRO A 103 -39.74 0.48 17.53
C PRO A 103 -40.91 -0.52 17.49
N THR A 104 -40.98 -1.38 18.51
CA THR A 104 -42.17 -2.19 18.78
C THR A 104 -43.27 -1.27 19.30
N VAL A 105 -44.25 -0.99 18.46
CA VAL A 105 -45.45 -0.23 18.82
C VAL A 105 -46.45 -1.17 19.52
N PRO A 106 -47.07 -0.77 20.65
CA PRO A 106 -48.02 -1.58 21.42
C PRO A 106 -49.37 -1.81 20.74
#